data_AF-A0A255ISW1-F1
#
_entry.id   AF-A0A255ISW1-F1
#
_cell.length_a   1.000
_cell.length_b   1.000
_cell.length_c   1.000
_cell.angle_alpha   90.00
_cell.angle_beta   90.00
_cell.angle_gamma   90.00
#
_symmetry.space_group_name_H-M   'P 1'
#
loop_
_entity.id
_entity.type
_entity.pdbx_description
1 polymer ?
#
loop_
_entity_poly.entity_id
_entity_poly.type
_entity_poly.pdbx_seq_one_letter_code
_entity_poly.pdbx_strand_id
1 'polypeptide(L)'
;MIFDFEPWKLDIDVDATREQYRNKECNRNINLTNKVIQLLSKDQKDFFTSLSVDISKADMKENIYDFPEENPPEKTLSIQIRFMMCGRFSAIPEFQNELYWEGDEKIFIDRFPTDLNVVNASNGEYFATYNVDTMAVIFKHPITSIQNEKFKKWECGYVLGEAIIKVEL
;
A
#
# COMPACT_ATOMS: atom_id res chain seq x y z
N MET A 1 -3.09 -7.63 15.15
CA MET A 1 -3.42 -8.88 14.43
C MET A 1 -2.33 -9.07 13.39
N ILE A 2 -1.73 -10.25 13.36
CA ILE A 2 -0.59 -10.52 12.47
C ILE A 2 -1.10 -10.97 11.11
N PHE A 3 -0.68 -10.26 10.06
CA PHE A 3 -0.91 -10.59 8.66
C PHE A 3 0.41 -10.93 7.99
N ASP A 4 0.41 -12.01 7.22
CA ASP A 4 1.56 -12.47 6.45
C ASP A 4 1.27 -12.22 4.96
N PHE A 5 1.94 -11.20 4.42
CA PHE A 5 1.81 -10.72 3.05
C PHE A 5 3.19 -10.75 2.41
N GLU A 6 3.78 -11.93 2.30
CA GLU A 6 5.17 -12.12 1.85
C GLU A 6 5.53 -11.19 0.67
N PRO A 7 6.62 -10.40 0.78
CA PRO A 7 7.66 -10.43 1.82
C PRO A 7 7.36 -9.61 3.09
N TRP A 8 6.18 -8.99 3.22
CA TRP A 8 5.80 -8.20 4.39
C TRP A 8 5.14 -9.05 5.46
N LYS A 9 5.41 -8.70 6.70
CA LYS A 9 4.62 -9.16 7.85
C LYS A 9 4.18 -7.95 8.65
N LEU A 10 2.88 -7.83 8.88
CA LEU A 10 2.28 -6.64 9.50
C LEU A 10 1.57 -7.02 10.79
N ASP A 11 1.76 -6.22 11.84
CA ASP A 11 0.91 -6.27 13.03
C ASP A 11 -0.06 -5.10 13.00
N ILE A 12 -1.30 -5.41 12.58
CA ILE A 12 -2.36 -4.42 12.33
C ILE A 12 -3.35 -4.41 13.48
N ASP A 13 -3.58 -3.23 14.05
CA ASP A 13 -4.71 -2.97 14.93
C ASP A 13 -5.97 -2.73 14.08
N VAL A 14 -6.73 -3.81 13.88
CA VAL A 14 -7.95 -3.80 13.06
C VAL A 14 -9.06 -2.96 13.69
N ASP A 15 -9.10 -2.84 15.02
CA ASP A 15 -10.11 -2.06 15.72
C ASP A 15 -9.81 -0.57 15.60
N ALA A 16 -8.56 -0.16 15.82
CA ALA A 16 -8.11 1.21 15.57
C ALA A 16 -8.26 1.59 14.09
N THR A 17 -7.93 0.68 13.17
CA THR A 17 -8.13 0.91 11.73
C THR A 17 -9.60 1.14 11.39
N ARG A 18 -10.51 0.31 11.93
CA ARG A 18 -11.96 0.49 11.73
C ARG A 18 -12.44 1.84 12.24
N GLU A 19 -12.00 2.22 13.44
CA GLU A 19 -12.38 3.49 14.06
C GLU A 19 -11.84 4.71 13.30
N GLN A 20 -10.61 4.61 12.78
CA GLN A 20 -10.03 5.61 11.89
C GLN A 20 -10.93 5.83 10.65
N TYR A 21 -11.38 4.75 10.01
CA TYR A 21 -12.23 4.84 8.83
C TYR A 21 -13.65 5.31 9.13
N ARG A 22 -14.22 5.01 10.30
CA ARG A 22 -15.50 5.59 10.74
C ARG A 22 -15.44 7.12 10.79
N ASN A 23 -14.37 7.65 11.36
CA ASN A 23 -14.17 9.10 11.55
C ASN A 23 -13.59 9.83 10.33
N LYS A 24 -13.15 9.10 9.30
CA LYS A 24 -12.62 9.68 8.07
C LYS A 24 -13.74 10.24 7.21
N GLU A 25 -13.54 11.43 6.64
CA GLU A 25 -14.43 12.02 5.64
C GLU A 25 -14.48 11.15 4.37
N CYS A 26 -15.62 11.17 3.67
CA CYS A 26 -15.79 10.48 2.40
C CYS A 26 -14.87 11.05 1.31
N ASN A 27 -14.52 10.20 0.33
CA ASN A 27 -13.69 10.65 -0.79
C ASN A 27 -14.43 11.71 -1.63
N ARG A 28 -13.68 12.72 -2.10
CA ARG A 28 -14.19 13.80 -2.95
C ARG A 28 -14.59 13.33 -4.35
N ASN A 29 -14.03 12.22 -4.85
CA ASN A 29 -14.38 11.66 -6.15
C ASN A 29 -15.29 10.42 -6.01
N ILE A 30 -16.57 10.67 -5.71
CA ILE A 30 -17.58 9.64 -5.48
C ILE A 30 -17.78 8.76 -6.72
N ASN A 31 -17.72 9.34 -7.92
CA ASN A 31 -17.92 8.59 -9.17
C ASN A 31 -16.81 7.55 -9.39
N LEU A 32 -15.54 7.97 -9.22
CA LEU A 32 -14.41 7.04 -9.28
C LEU A 32 -14.52 5.97 -8.20
N THR A 33 -14.85 6.37 -6.98
CA THR A 33 -15.00 5.44 -5.85
C THR A 33 -16.03 4.36 -6.13
N ASN A 34 -17.20 4.73 -6.63
CA ASN A 34 -18.26 3.78 -6.98
C ASN A 34 -17.84 2.85 -8.13
N LYS A 35 -17.20 3.39 -9.17
CA LYS A 35 -16.65 2.60 -10.28
C LYS A 35 -15.67 1.55 -9.76
N VAL A 36 -14.72 1.95 -8.91
CA VAL A 36 -13.73 1.04 -8.31
C VAL A 36 -14.40 -0.05 -7.49
N ILE A 37 -15.32 0.30 -6.59
CA ILE A 37 -16.02 -0.68 -5.75
C ILE A 37 -16.76 -1.72 -6.60
N GLN A 38 -17.30 -1.33 -7.75
CA GLN A 38 -17.95 -2.26 -8.68
C GLN A 38 -16.95 -3.16 -9.42
N LEU A 39 -15.77 -2.62 -9.77
CA LEU A 39 -14.70 -3.36 -10.45
C LEU A 39 -14.02 -4.39 -9.55
N LEU A 40 -13.91 -4.12 -8.24
CA LEU A 40 -13.23 -5.03 -7.31
C LEU A 40 -13.93 -6.40 -7.26
N SER A 41 -13.14 -7.46 -7.42
CA SER A 41 -13.59 -8.84 -7.21
C SER A 41 -13.91 -9.08 -5.73
N LYS A 42 -14.56 -10.22 -5.44
CA LYS A 42 -14.89 -10.58 -4.06
C LYS A 42 -13.63 -10.69 -3.21
N ASP A 43 -12.59 -11.36 -3.72
CA ASP A 43 -11.34 -11.58 -2.98
C ASP A 43 -10.62 -10.27 -2.68
N GLN A 44 -10.65 -9.32 -3.62
CA GLN A 44 -10.12 -7.97 -3.40
C GLN A 44 -10.90 -7.19 -2.34
N LYS A 45 -12.24 -7.32 -2.31
CA LYS A 45 -13.08 -6.71 -1.26
C LYS A 45 -12.84 -7.35 0.10
N ASP A 46 -12.73 -8.67 0.13
CA ASP A 46 -12.49 -9.44 1.34
C ASP A 46 -11.11 -9.11 1.92
N PHE A 47 -10.09 -8.89 1.08
CA PHE A 47 -8.78 -8.37 1.49
C PHE A 47 -8.88 -7.05 2.26
N PHE A 48 -9.53 -6.02 1.71
CA PHE A 48 -9.70 -4.74 2.41
C PHE A 48 -10.51 -4.90 3.70
N THR A 49 -11.55 -5.72 3.66
CA THR A 49 -12.42 -5.98 4.81
C THR A 49 -11.64 -6.68 5.94
N SER A 50 -10.74 -7.60 5.62
CA SER A 50 -9.88 -8.29 6.60
C SER A 50 -8.98 -7.32 7.38
N LEU A 51 -8.55 -6.24 6.72
CA LEU A 51 -7.75 -5.16 7.29
C LEU A 51 -8.60 -4.08 7.98
N SER A 52 -9.93 -4.24 7.99
CA SER A 52 -10.90 -3.23 8.45
C SER A 52 -10.77 -1.87 7.73
N VAL A 53 -10.30 -1.91 6.48
CA VAL A 53 -10.19 -0.74 5.60
C VAL A 53 -11.54 -0.52 4.91
N ASP A 54 -12.13 0.66 5.12
CA ASP A 54 -13.29 1.09 4.33
C ASP A 54 -12.81 1.66 2.99
N ILE A 55 -12.88 0.82 1.96
CA ILE A 55 -12.43 1.13 0.61
C ILE A 55 -13.14 2.37 0.03
N SER A 56 -14.38 2.67 0.43
CA SER A 56 -15.11 3.85 -0.05
C SER A 56 -14.50 5.18 0.42
N LYS A 57 -13.60 5.11 1.40
CA LYS A 57 -12.87 6.25 1.96
C LYS A 57 -11.37 6.16 1.71
N ALA A 58 -10.90 5.20 0.91
CA ALA A 58 -9.52 5.16 0.44
C ALA A 58 -9.25 6.30 -0.56
N ASP A 59 -8.01 6.75 -0.67
CA ASP A 59 -7.62 7.71 -1.70
C ASP A 59 -7.45 6.95 -3.03
N MET A 60 -8.00 7.49 -4.12
CA MET A 60 -8.05 6.80 -5.41
C MET A 60 -7.66 7.74 -6.53
N LYS A 61 -6.84 7.24 -7.45
CA LYS A 61 -6.37 8.00 -8.62
C LYS A 61 -6.35 7.11 -9.85
N GLU A 62 -6.97 7.58 -10.92
CA GLU A 62 -6.77 7.01 -12.26
C GLU A 62 -5.44 7.51 -12.83
N ASN A 63 -4.64 6.58 -13.36
CA ASN A 63 -3.45 6.89 -14.13
C ASN A 63 -3.59 6.28 -15.52
N ILE A 64 -3.40 7.09 -16.55
CA ILE A 64 -3.39 6.67 -17.96
C ILE A 64 -1.93 6.68 -18.40
N TYR A 65 -1.46 5.52 -18.85
CA TYR A 65 -0.15 5.36 -19.45
C TYR A 65 -0.32 5.21 -20.95
N ASP A 66 0.25 6.16 -21.70
CA ASP A 66 0.30 6.13 -23.15
C ASP A 66 1.66 5.56 -23.57
N PHE A 67 1.64 4.49 -24.36
CA PHE A 67 2.81 3.87 -24.97
C PHE A 67 2.78 4.10 -26.48
N PRO A 68 3.10 5.34 -26.94
CA PRO A 68 2.97 5.73 -28.35
C PRO A 68 3.96 5.01 -29.27
N GLU A 69 5.02 4.41 -28.71
CA GLU A 69 6.07 3.71 -29.45
C GLU A 69 5.73 2.24 -29.74
N GLU A 70 4.68 1.68 -29.12
CA GLU A 70 4.19 0.34 -29.44
C GLU A 70 3.37 0.32 -30.74
N ASN A 71 3.30 -0.84 -31.41
CA ASN A 71 2.54 -1.01 -32.65
C ASN A 71 1.57 -2.20 -32.54
N PRO A 72 0.26 -1.96 -32.35
CA PRO A 72 -0.41 -0.66 -32.33
C PRO A 72 -0.11 0.15 -31.04
N PRO A 73 -0.26 1.50 -31.05
CA PRO A 73 -0.11 2.31 -29.84
C PRO A 73 -1.05 1.83 -28.73
N GLU A 74 -0.50 1.47 -27.58
CA GLU A 74 -1.26 0.98 -26.45
C GLU A 74 -1.54 2.09 -25.43
N LYS A 75 -2.73 2.06 -24.85
CA LYS A 75 -3.08 2.86 -23.68
C LYS A 75 -3.45 1.91 -22.55
N THR A 76 -2.79 2.06 -21.41
CA THR A 76 -3.14 1.31 -20.21
C THR A 76 -3.76 2.25 -19.19
N LEU A 77 -5.01 1.99 -18.82
CA LEU A 77 -5.63 2.61 -17.66
C LEU A 77 -5.28 1.77 -16.42
N SER A 78 -4.84 2.43 -15.36
CA SER A 78 -4.70 1.81 -14.05
C SER A 78 -5.36 2.67 -12.99
N ILE A 79 -5.80 2.02 -11.92
CA ILE A 79 -6.34 2.68 -10.74
C ILE A 79 -5.39 2.40 -9.59
N GLN A 80 -4.86 3.47 -9.01
CA GLN A 80 -4.12 3.40 -7.74
C GLN A 80 -5.09 3.65 -6.58
N ILE A 81 -5.03 2.79 -5.59
CA ILE A 81 -5.78 2.90 -4.33
C ILE A 81 -4.77 3.01 -3.19
N ARG A 82 -4.82 4.11 -2.43
CA ARG A 82 -4.01 4.34 -1.24
C ARG A 82 -4.87 4.21 0.02
N PHE A 83 -4.48 3.31 0.90
CA PHE A 83 -5.22 2.98 2.12
C PHE A 83 -4.28 2.91 3.33
N MET A 84 -4.77 3.34 4.50
CA MET A 84 -3.95 3.50 5.70
C MET A 84 -4.46 2.57 6.79
N MET A 85 -3.56 1.82 7.41
CA MET A 85 -3.87 0.94 8.53
C MET A 85 -3.16 1.43 9.79
N CYS A 86 -3.79 1.23 10.95
CA CYS A 86 -3.14 1.41 12.24
C CYS A 86 -2.35 0.13 12.56
N GLY A 87 -1.06 0.26 12.85
CA GLY A 87 -0.19 -0.90 13.06
C GLY A 87 1.26 -0.62 12.74
N ARG A 88 2.02 -1.69 12.57
CA ARG A 88 3.47 -1.64 12.32
C ARG A 88 3.96 -2.81 11.48
N PHE A 89 5.17 -2.68 10.95
CA PHE A 89 5.87 -3.77 10.29
C PHE A 89 6.54 -4.68 11.32
N SER A 90 6.41 -5.98 11.13
CA SER A 90 7.21 -7.02 11.80
C SER A 90 8.24 -7.64 10.85
N ALA A 91 8.02 -7.51 9.54
CA ALA A 91 9.01 -7.82 8.52
C ALA A 91 8.86 -6.90 7.31
N ILE A 92 9.98 -6.51 6.72
CA ILE A 92 10.07 -5.78 5.46
C ILE A 92 11.06 -6.45 4.50
N PRO A 93 10.89 -6.27 3.18
CA PRO A 93 11.89 -6.69 2.20
C PRO A 93 13.18 -5.86 2.29
N GLU A 94 14.29 -6.45 1.85
CA GLU A 94 15.63 -5.85 1.84
C GLU A 94 15.68 -4.48 1.16
N PHE A 95 15.02 -4.29 0.02
CA PHE A 95 15.00 -2.98 -0.66
C PHE A 95 14.38 -1.86 0.19
N GLN A 96 13.45 -2.18 1.08
CA GLN A 96 12.90 -1.19 2.02
C GLN A 96 13.87 -0.91 3.16
N ASN A 97 14.63 -1.91 3.62
CA ASN A 97 15.70 -1.68 4.59
C ASN A 97 16.77 -0.75 4.02
N GLU A 98 17.18 -0.96 2.76
CA GLU A 98 18.12 -0.09 2.06
C GLU A 98 17.62 1.36 1.99
N LEU A 99 16.36 1.54 1.56
CA LEU A 99 15.71 2.85 1.48
C LEU A 99 15.59 3.55 2.84
N TYR A 100 15.28 2.78 3.89
CA TYR A 100 14.95 3.34 5.20
C TYR A 100 16.17 3.59 6.09
N TRP A 101 17.23 2.77 5.99
CA TRP A 101 18.38 2.84 6.91
C TRP A 101 19.78 2.77 6.29
N GLU A 102 19.98 2.17 5.12
CA GLU A 102 21.35 1.87 4.63
C GLU A 102 21.86 2.81 3.53
N GLY A 103 20.98 3.45 2.75
CA GLY A 103 21.36 4.37 1.67
C GLY A 103 21.87 5.74 2.14
N ASP A 104 22.54 6.46 1.23
CA ASP A 104 23.02 7.84 1.44
C ASP A 104 21.87 8.82 1.74
N GLU A 105 20.69 8.54 1.18
CA GLU A 105 19.45 9.30 1.38
C GLU A 105 18.46 8.57 2.31
N LYS A 106 18.98 7.84 3.31
CA LYS A 106 18.12 7.11 4.25
C LYS A 106 17.11 8.03 4.93
N ILE A 107 15.89 7.50 5.07
CA ILE A 107 14.77 8.24 5.64
C ILE A 107 14.91 8.35 7.16
N PHE A 108 15.33 7.28 7.83
CA PHE A 108 15.43 7.24 9.28
C PHE A 108 16.89 7.28 9.72
N ILE A 109 17.18 8.24 10.60
CA ILE A 109 18.49 8.40 11.25
C ILE A 109 18.52 7.64 12.59
N ASP A 110 17.33 7.30 13.10
CA ASP A 110 17.15 6.54 14.34
C ASP A 110 17.71 5.11 14.21
N ARG A 111 17.98 4.50 15.38
CA ARG A 111 18.46 3.11 15.47
C ARG A 111 17.47 2.16 14.76
N PHE A 112 18.01 1.21 14.01
CA PHE A 112 17.24 0.13 13.41
C PHE A 112 16.40 -0.62 14.49
N PRO A 113 15.10 -0.87 14.27
CA PRO A 113 14.23 -1.49 15.26
C PRO A 113 14.68 -2.93 15.59
N THR A 114 14.69 -3.28 16.88
CA THR A 114 15.22 -4.58 17.32
C THR A 114 14.34 -5.79 16.97
N ASP A 115 13.05 -5.54 16.71
CA ASP A 115 12.03 -6.57 16.43
C ASP A 115 11.55 -6.56 14.98
N LEU A 116 12.18 -5.75 14.12
CA LEU A 116 11.93 -5.74 12.69
C LEU A 116 12.82 -6.76 11.99
N ASN A 117 12.22 -7.68 11.24
CA ASN A 117 12.96 -8.63 10.41
C ASN A 117 13.14 -8.07 8.99
N VAL A 118 14.32 -8.26 8.42
CA VAL A 118 14.58 -7.99 7.00
C VAL A 118 14.54 -9.31 6.26
N VAL A 119 13.67 -9.40 5.27
CA VAL A 119 13.49 -10.60 4.43
C VAL A 119 14.15 -10.34 3.08
N ASN A 120 15.02 -11.25 2.67
CA ASN A 120 15.59 -11.20 1.33
C ASN A 120 14.56 -11.75 0.34
N ALA A 121 13.92 -10.87 -0.43
CA ALA A 121 12.97 -11.23 -1.48
C ALA A 121 13.72 -11.66 -2.75
N SER A 122 14.63 -12.64 -2.66
CA SER A 122 15.47 -13.06 -3.78
C SER A 122 14.78 -14.12 -4.64
N ASN A 123 13.87 -13.65 -5.51
CA ASN A 123 13.56 -14.33 -6.77
C ASN A 123 14.12 -13.57 -8.00
N GLY A 124 14.96 -12.54 -7.78
CA GLY A 124 15.55 -11.73 -8.86
C GLY A 124 14.68 -10.58 -9.35
N GLU A 125 13.52 -10.34 -8.73
CA GLU A 125 12.66 -9.19 -9.03
C GLU A 125 13.02 -7.98 -8.15
N TYR A 126 13.29 -6.83 -8.76
CA TYR A 126 13.67 -5.59 -8.08
C TYR A 126 12.54 -4.98 -7.21
N PHE A 127 11.29 -5.42 -7.42
CA PHE A 127 10.12 -4.88 -6.73
C PHE A 127 9.19 -6.05 -6.35
N ALA A 128 9.07 -6.32 -5.05
CA ALA A 128 8.09 -7.28 -4.57
C ALA A 128 6.69 -6.68 -4.58
N THR A 129 5.67 -7.49 -4.89
CA THR A 129 4.25 -7.15 -4.70
C THR A 129 3.53 -8.33 -4.07
N TYR A 130 2.53 -8.04 -3.23
CA TYR A 130 1.56 -9.03 -2.77
C TYR A 130 0.34 -8.97 -3.68
N ASN A 131 0.00 -10.07 -4.33
CA ASN A 131 -1.08 -10.10 -5.32
C ASN A 131 -2.38 -10.63 -4.70
N VAL A 132 -3.47 -9.90 -4.95
CA VAL A 132 -4.84 -10.30 -4.61
C VAL A 132 -5.65 -10.28 -5.90
N ASP A 133 -5.84 -11.46 -6.50
CA ASP A 133 -6.41 -11.57 -7.84
C ASP A 133 -5.59 -10.71 -8.82
N THR A 134 -6.21 -9.85 -9.64
CA THR A 134 -5.53 -8.92 -10.55
C THR A 134 -4.95 -7.66 -9.90
N MET A 135 -5.04 -7.54 -8.57
CA MET A 135 -4.59 -6.36 -7.83
C MET A 135 -3.21 -6.60 -7.22
N ALA A 136 -2.23 -5.79 -7.60
CA ALA A 136 -0.90 -5.79 -6.98
C ALA A 136 -0.87 -4.82 -5.80
N VAL A 137 -0.36 -5.26 -4.65
CA VAL A 137 -0.31 -4.49 -3.40
C VAL A 137 1.11 -4.35 -2.91
N ILE A 138 1.47 -3.15 -2.46
CA ILE A 138 2.74 -2.85 -1.80
C ILE A 138 2.43 -2.19 -0.46
N PHE A 139 3.16 -2.58 0.58
CA PHE A 139 3.10 -1.94 1.88
C PHE A 139 4.36 -1.12 2.13
N LYS A 140 4.22 0.09 2.67
CA LYS A 140 5.36 0.97 2.95
C LYS A 140 5.08 1.91 4.12
N HIS A 141 6.14 2.53 4.62
CA HIS A 141 6.01 3.58 5.63
C HIS A 141 5.34 4.83 5.03
N PRO A 142 4.34 5.47 5.69
CA PRO A 142 3.61 6.61 5.14
C PRO A 142 4.47 7.80 4.70
N ILE A 143 5.62 8.01 5.34
CA ILE A 143 6.57 9.10 5.07
C ILE A 143 7.04 9.17 3.61
N THR A 144 7.06 8.05 2.89
CA THR A 144 7.49 8.00 1.48
C THR A 144 6.48 8.65 0.53
N SER A 145 5.28 8.96 1.02
CA SER A 145 4.18 9.44 0.16
C SER A 145 3.35 10.54 0.79
N ILE A 146 3.48 10.77 2.10
CA ILE A 146 2.73 11.77 2.85
C ILE A 146 3.70 12.54 3.75
N GLN A 147 3.92 13.81 3.39
CA GLN A 147 4.70 14.74 4.21
C GLN A 147 3.83 15.22 5.37
N ASN A 148 3.96 14.56 6.53
CA ASN A 148 3.27 14.92 7.75
C ASN A 148 4.15 14.61 8.97
N GLU A 149 4.24 15.56 9.91
CA GLU A 149 5.05 15.44 11.13
C GLU A 149 4.79 14.15 11.90
N LYS A 150 3.54 13.66 11.92
CA LYS A 150 3.19 12.43 12.65
C LYS A 150 3.86 11.16 12.09
N PHE A 151 4.37 11.22 10.86
CA PHE A 151 5.04 10.09 10.19
C PHE A 151 6.56 10.22 10.18
N LYS A 152 7.16 11.20 10.87
CA LYS A 152 8.62 11.37 10.85
C LYS A 152 9.39 10.28 11.58
N LYS A 153 8.74 9.56 12.49
CA LYS A 153 9.33 8.44 13.24
C LYS A 153 8.92 7.12 12.60
N TRP A 154 9.80 6.12 12.67
CA TRP A 154 9.50 4.76 12.19
C TRP A 154 8.27 4.17 12.90
N GLU A 155 8.25 4.22 14.23
CA GLU A 155 7.10 3.79 15.05
C GLU A 155 6.01 4.86 15.05
N CYS A 156 5.50 5.24 13.87
CA CYS A 156 4.42 6.20 13.75
C CYS A 156 3.03 5.60 14.06
N GLY A 157 2.94 4.27 14.17
CA GLY A 157 1.69 3.54 14.40
C GLY A 157 0.81 3.39 13.16
N TYR A 158 1.36 3.62 11.97
CA TYR A 158 0.63 3.49 10.71
C TYR A 158 1.43 2.75 9.63
N VAL A 159 0.70 2.00 8.80
CA VAL A 159 1.21 1.36 7.60
C VAL A 159 0.40 1.86 6.40
N LEU A 160 1.08 2.29 5.35
CA LEU A 160 0.45 2.68 4.08
C LEU A 160 0.45 1.47 3.14
N GLY A 161 -0.73 1.07 2.68
CA GLY A 161 -0.90 0.17 1.55
C GLY A 161 -1.17 0.95 0.27
N GLU A 162 -0.54 0.53 -0.81
CA GLU A 162 -0.86 0.98 -2.17
C GLU A 162 -1.21 -0.22 -3.02
N ALA A 163 -2.42 -0.18 -3.59
CA ALA A 163 -2.89 -1.19 -4.52
C ALA A 163 -3.01 -0.60 -5.92
N ILE A 164 -2.66 -1.38 -6.94
CA ILE A 164 -2.80 -1.03 -8.35
C ILE A 164 -3.67 -2.08 -9.02
N ILE A 165 -4.66 -1.61 -9.78
CA ILE A 165 -5.53 -2.44 -10.61
C ILE A 165 -5.39 -1.97 -12.05
N LYS A 166 -5.01 -2.87 -12.96
CA LYS A 166 -5.08 -2.60 -14.39
C LYS A 166 -6.54 -2.68 -14.84
N VAL A 167 -7.00 -1.69 -15.56
CA VAL A 167 -8.35 -1.66 -16.14
C VAL A 167 -8.20 -1.88 -17.63
N GLU A 168 -8.80 -2.96 -18.13
CA GLU A 168 -8.93 -3.18 -19.57
C GLU A 168 -9.88 -2.12 -20.14
N LEU A 169 -9.45 -1.44 -21.21
CA LEU A 169 -10.19 -0.40 -21.92
C LEU A 169 -11.07 -1.00 -23.02
#